data_AF-F7ARP7-F1
#
_entry.id   AF-F7ARP7-F1
#
_cell.length_a   1.000
_cell.length_b   1.000
_cell.length_c   1.000
_cell.angle_alpha   90.00
_cell.angle_beta   90.00
_cell.angle_gamma   90.00
#
_symmetry.space_group_name_H-M   'P 1'
#
loop_
_entity.id
_entity.type
_entity.pdbx_description
1 polymer ?
#
loop_
_entity_poly.entity_id
_entity_poly.type
_entity_poly.pdbx_seq_one_letter_code
_entity_poly.pdbx_strand_id
1 'polypeptide(L)'
;MKKYAKKIYTVMLLTVFALGACNCFNLRNFNLIESSTAGFQNGTYFGQTVIVKASANGTAKLLIGAPNSRRNNFGSSQGVLYGIKFAVASGIYDIVAKDPEKNAPIVVTNLRKDADAIGISVSNSKEAVTVCAPMRYRHCRSHNIVSGSCFNSKDFGESWQSAKPTVPFCSDQALDLLFVLDGSFSVGETNFGLVKNWVVALAKSFDIEKQDNIGIIQYSHWYPGVPYSQQPYMKTEVPLGLYKNFTLFEKIAQNISLQGFTTYTAHALNKTVLDFMASERFMHENVTKVMILITDGRADDAIDLYSSAEYVRSQGIITFAIGIGNSVLRDQLQIVANGKLGEDTRVFEVTTFTSLNSILSLLRSSIKQSLEGGDSLSQLEYGENGFSSNQQAVRALLLY
;
A
#
# COMPACT_ATOMS: atom_id res chain seq x y z
N MET A 1 -25.07 30.54 -10.37
CA MET A 1 -24.27 29.29 -10.48
C MET A 1 -24.97 28.04 -9.94
N LYS A 2 -25.61 28.05 -8.75
CA LYS A 2 -26.38 26.90 -8.21
C LYS A 2 -27.50 26.35 -9.14
N LYS A 3 -28.14 27.22 -9.93
CA LYS A 3 -29.19 26.85 -10.89
C LYS A 3 -28.68 26.06 -12.12
N TYR A 4 -27.40 26.23 -12.46
CA TYR A 4 -26.75 25.52 -13.58
C TYR A 4 -26.27 24.12 -13.18
N ALA A 5 -25.76 23.96 -11.95
CA ALA A 5 -25.42 22.65 -11.41
C ALA A 5 -26.64 21.70 -11.40
N LYS A 6 -27.81 22.18 -10.95
CA LYS A 6 -29.05 21.39 -10.90
C LYS A 6 -29.50 20.89 -12.28
N LYS A 7 -29.29 21.67 -13.34
CA LYS A 7 -29.60 21.26 -14.73
C LYS A 7 -28.65 20.21 -15.28
N ILE A 8 -27.37 20.23 -14.89
CA ILE A 8 -26.38 19.24 -15.33
C ILE A 8 -26.67 17.86 -14.70
N TYR A 9 -27.09 17.83 -13.43
CA TYR A 9 -27.51 16.59 -12.75
C TYR A 9 -28.68 15.88 -13.44
N THR A 10 -29.63 16.63 -14.00
CA THR A 10 -30.77 16.04 -14.74
C THR A 10 -30.37 15.49 -16.11
N VAL A 11 -29.35 16.08 -16.75
CA VAL A 11 -28.92 15.70 -18.10
C VAL A 11 -28.01 14.46 -18.11
N MET A 12 -27.17 14.27 -17.08
CA MET A 12 -26.23 13.13 -17.05
C MET A 12 -26.87 11.76 -16.72
N LEU A 13 -28.04 11.74 -16.07
CA LEU A 13 -28.73 10.48 -15.78
C LEU A 13 -29.50 9.89 -16.98
N LEU A 14 -29.62 10.65 -18.08
CA LEU A 14 -30.42 10.28 -19.25
C LEU A 14 -29.72 9.29 -20.22
N THR A 15 -28.44 8.95 -20.04
CA THR A 15 -27.64 8.24 -21.07
C THR A 15 -27.49 6.73 -20.90
N VAL A 16 -28.14 6.06 -19.94
CA VAL A 16 -27.77 4.66 -19.58
C VAL A 16 -28.69 3.53 -20.08
N PHE A 17 -29.84 3.76 -20.72
CA PHE A 17 -30.69 2.64 -21.14
C PHE A 17 -31.06 2.67 -22.63
N ALA A 18 -30.22 2.02 -23.44
CA ALA A 18 -30.55 1.67 -24.82
C ALA A 18 -30.08 0.24 -25.13
N LEU A 19 -30.97 -0.74 -24.93
CA LEU A 19 -30.89 -2.03 -25.62
C LEU A 19 -32.31 -2.49 -26.03
N GLY A 20 -32.64 -2.17 -27.28
CA GLY A 20 -33.33 -3.03 -28.24
C GLY A 20 -34.78 -3.44 -27.99
N ALA A 21 -35.73 -2.62 -28.42
CA ALA A 21 -36.62 -2.91 -29.55
C ALA A 21 -37.64 -1.77 -29.75
N CYS A 22 -37.93 -1.46 -31.03
CA CYS A 22 -38.92 -0.51 -31.55
C CYS A 22 -38.60 1.00 -31.50
N ASN A 23 -38.66 1.58 -32.70
CA ASN A 23 -38.74 3.00 -32.99
C ASN A 23 -39.73 3.72 -32.07
N CYS A 24 -39.24 4.63 -31.23
CA CYS A 24 -39.92 5.84 -30.76
C CYS A 24 -38.93 6.61 -29.86
N PHE A 25 -38.89 7.94 -29.98
CA PHE A 25 -38.24 8.83 -28.99
C PHE A 25 -38.73 8.46 -27.58
N ASN A 26 -37.90 7.80 -26.75
CA ASN A 26 -38.33 7.29 -25.45
C ASN A 26 -37.35 7.62 -24.32
N LEU A 27 -36.77 8.81 -24.35
CA LEU A 27 -36.37 9.48 -23.10
C LEU A 27 -37.64 10.08 -22.51
N ARG A 28 -38.39 9.30 -21.73
CA ARG A 28 -39.49 9.86 -20.94
C ARG A 28 -38.87 10.85 -19.95
N ASN A 29 -39.39 12.08 -19.91
CA ASN A 29 -39.15 13.02 -18.82
C ASN A 29 -39.71 12.40 -17.54
N PHE A 30 -38.93 11.52 -16.90
CA PHE A 30 -39.23 11.05 -15.57
C PHE A 30 -39.06 12.24 -14.63
N ASN A 31 -40.08 12.51 -13.81
CA ASN A 31 -39.92 13.29 -12.59
C ASN A 31 -38.95 12.51 -11.69
N LEU A 32 -37.65 12.71 -11.92
CA LEU A 32 -36.58 12.10 -11.16
C LEU A 32 -36.64 12.63 -9.73
N ILE A 33 -37.19 11.81 -8.83
CA ILE A 33 -36.82 11.73 -7.41
C ILE A 33 -36.95 13.07 -6.68
N GLU A 34 -38.19 13.55 -6.47
CA GLU A 34 -38.47 14.61 -5.48
C GLU A 34 -38.58 14.07 -4.05
N SER A 35 -38.54 12.76 -3.84
CA SER A 35 -38.50 12.16 -2.49
C SER A 35 -37.26 11.31 -2.30
N SER A 36 -36.47 11.63 -1.26
CA SER A 36 -35.28 10.91 -0.73
C SER A 36 -33.86 11.30 -1.17
N THR A 37 -33.63 12.35 -1.96
CA THR A 37 -32.26 12.90 -2.15
C THR A 37 -31.70 13.66 -0.91
N ALA A 38 -32.43 13.66 0.21
CA ALA A 38 -32.08 14.34 1.46
C ALA A 38 -30.81 13.82 2.17
N GLY A 39 -30.13 12.79 1.66
CA GLY A 39 -28.94 12.19 2.29
C GLY A 39 -27.62 12.38 1.55
N PHE A 40 -27.61 12.95 0.34
CA PHE A 40 -26.36 13.10 -0.41
C PHE A 40 -25.57 14.30 0.12
N GLN A 41 -24.38 14.04 0.66
CA GLN A 41 -23.45 15.10 1.02
C GLN A 41 -23.12 15.92 -0.25
N ASN A 42 -23.31 17.24 -0.17
CA ASN A 42 -23.03 18.23 -1.22
C ASN A 42 -21.51 18.35 -1.49
N GLY A 43 -20.85 17.26 -1.86
CA GLY A 43 -19.49 17.27 -2.34
C GLY A 43 -19.42 18.00 -3.67
N THR A 44 -18.44 18.89 -3.84
CA THR A 44 -18.13 19.51 -5.13
C THR A 44 -17.83 18.39 -6.14
N TYR A 45 -18.45 18.45 -7.34
CA TYR A 45 -18.28 17.45 -8.40
C TYR A 45 -18.80 16.03 -8.10
N PHE A 46 -19.75 15.86 -7.16
CA PHE A 46 -20.52 14.61 -7.09
C PHE A 46 -21.20 14.31 -8.43
N GLY A 47 -21.19 13.05 -8.87
CA GLY A 47 -21.75 12.68 -10.17
C GLY A 47 -20.79 12.90 -11.34
N GLN A 48 -19.52 13.25 -11.11
CA GLN A 48 -18.53 13.46 -12.16
C GLN A 48 -18.36 12.22 -13.06
N THR A 49 -18.43 11.04 -12.46
CA THR A 49 -18.51 9.77 -13.17
C THR A 49 -19.66 8.94 -12.60
N VAL A 50 -20.37 8.22 -13.46
CA VAL A 50 -21.47 7.33 -13.07
C VAL A 50 -21.35 6.06 -13.90
N ILE A 51 -21.25 4.91 -13.23
CA ILE A 51 -21.31 3.59 -13.88
C ILE A 51 -22.45 2.80 -13.28
N VAL A 52 -23.17 2.08 -14.13
CA VAL A 52 -24.31 1.27 -13.75
C VAL A 52 -24.05 -0.19 -14.11
N LYS A 53 -24.34 -1.09 -13.18
CA LYS A 53 -24.42 -2.53 -13.44
C LYS A 53 -25.77 -3.05 -13.00
N ALA A 54 -26.54 -3.49 -13.98
CA ALA A 54 -27.77 -4.24 -13.74
C ALA A 54 -27.42 -5.70 -13.40
N SER A 55 -28.15 -6.25 -12.45
CA SER A 55 -28.11 -7.65 -12.07
C SER A 55 -29.36 -8.36 -12.61
N ALA A 56 -29.22 -9.63 -12.98
CA ALA A 56 -30.30 -10.45 -13.52
C ALA A 56 -31.50 -10.62 -12.58
N ASN A 57 -31.32 -10.34 -11.29
CA ASN A 57 -32.37 -10.42 -10.26
C ASN A 57 -33.22 -9.14 -10.12
N GLY A 58 -33.20 -8.25 -11.12
CA GLY A 58 -33.96 -6.99 -11.08
C GLY A 58 -33.42 -5.98 -10.07
N THR A 59 -32.15 -6.09 -9.68
CA THR A 59 -31.45 -5.05 -8.91
C THR A 59 -30.38 -4.41 -9.75
N ALA A 60 -30.03 -3.17 -9.45
CA ALA A 60 -28.92 -2.50 -10.11
C ALA A 60 -28.11 -1.70 -9.10
N LYS A 61 -26.84 -1.49 -9.42
CA LYS A 61 -25.89 -0.76 -8.59
C LYS A 61 -25.30 0.40 -9.40
N LEU A 62 -25.28 1.60 -8.81
CA LEU A 62 -24.55 2.76 -9.29
C LEU A 62 -23.22 2.84 -8.55
N LEU A 63 -22.15 3.11 -9.26
CA LEU A 63 -20.91 3.64 -8.73
C LEU A 63 -20.79 5.09 -9.18
N ILE A 64 -20.65 6.01 -8.24
CA ILE A 64 -20.61 7.45 -8.49
C ILE A 64 -19.30 8.03 -7.97
N GLY A 65 -18.55 8.69 -8.83
CA GLY A 65 -17.35 9.43 -8.46
C GLY A 65 -17.65 10.87 -8.05
N ALA A 66 -16.94 11.34 -7.03
CA ALA A 66 -16.98 12.71 -6.54
C ALA A 66 -15.54 13.19 -6.21
N PRO A 67 -14.74 13.60 -7.20
CA PRO A 67 -13.29 13.80 -7.06
C PRO A 67 -12.87 14.98 -6.17
N ASN A 68 -13.80 15.79 -5.66
CA ASN A 68 -13.50 16.93 -4.79
C ASN A 68 -14.60 17.09 -3.72
N SER A 69 -14.83 15.99 -2.98
CA SER A 69 -15.95 15.87 -2.05
C SER A 69 -15.58 16.24 -0.61
N ARG A 70 -14.33 16.01 -0.17
CA ARG A 70 -13.89 16.33 1.21
C ARG A 70 -12.69 17.26 1.23
N ARG A 71 -12.70 18.29 2.08
CA ARG A 71 -11.47 19.01 2.45
C ARG A 71 -10.86 18.31 3.66
N ASN A 72 -9.58 17.99 3.59
CA ASN A 72 -8.83 17.56 4.77
C ASN A 72 -8.46 18.78 5.66
N ASN A 73 -7.93 18.52 6.86
CA ASN A 73 -7.49 19.57 7.80
C ASN A 73 -6.36 20.46 7.24
N PHE A 74 -5.78 20.10 6.10
CA PHE A 74 -4.73 20.83 5.39
C PHE A 74 -5.26 21.65 4.21
N GLY A 75 -6.59 21.71 4.01
CA GLY A 75 -7.22 22.48 2.94
C GLY A 75 -7.20 21.82 1.56
N SER A 76 -6.66 20.61 1.43
CA SER A 76 -6.61 19.85 0.18
C SER A 76 -7.94 19.13 -0.08
N SER A 77 -8.37 19.10 -1.35
CA SER A 77 -9.56 18.36 -1.80
C SER A 77 -9.27 16.88 -2.01
N GLN A 78 -10.14 16.02 -1.48
CA GLN A 78 -10.09 14.57 -1.60
C GLN A 78 -11.32 14.05 -2.34
N GLY A 79 -11.11 13.09 -3.24
CA GLY A 79 -12.17 12.41 -3.95
C GLY A 79 -12.86 11.35 -3.10
N VAL A 80 -14.10 11.02 -3.46
CA VAL A 80 -14.89 9.95 -2.83
C VAL A 80 -15.63 9.15 -3.89
N LEU A 81 -15.74 7.83 -3.68
CA LEU A 81 -16.64 6.95 -4.42
C LEU A 81 -17.87 6.61 -3.59
N TYR A 82 -19.03 6.60 -4.24
CA TYR A 82 -20.31 6.20 -3.64
C TYR A 82 -20.85 4.98 -4.37
N GLY A 83 -21.34 4.00 -3.61
CA GLY A 83 -22.04 2.83 -4.13
C GLY A 83 -23.51 2.88 -3.75
N ILE A 84 -24.41 2.96 -4.73
CA ILE A 84 -25.86 3.03 -4.50
C ILE A 84 -26.51 1.79 -5.08
N LYS A 85 -27.27 1.05 -4.25
CA LYS A 85 -28.05 -0.12 -4.67
C LYS A 85 -29.52 0.26 -4.83
N PHE A 86 -30.12 -0.11 -5.95
CA PHE A 86 -31.54 0.12 -6.23
C PHE A 86 -32.22 -1.15 -6.76
N ALA A 87 -33.51 -1.28 -6.48
CA ALA A 87 -34.35 -2.32 -7.06
C ALA A 87 -35.07 -1.76 -8.30
N VAL A 88 -35.19 -2.57 -9.35
CA VAL A 88 -35.93 -2.26 -10.57
C VAL A 88 -37.19 -3.12 -10.55
N ALA A 89 -38.31 -2.56 -10.09
CA ALA A 89 -39.58 -3.28 -10.05
C ALA A 89 -40.17 -3.43 -11.46
N SER A 90 -40.66 -4.63 -11.79
CA SER A 90 -41.35 -4.90 -13.05
C SER A 90 -42.76 -4.30 -13.01
N GLY A 91 -42.93 -3.11 -13.60
CA GLY A 91 -44.25 -2.53 -13.87
C GLY A 91 -44.41 -1.05 -13.51
N ILE A 92 -43.58 -0.50 -12.62
CA ILE A 92 -43.52 0.93 -12.30
C ILE A 92 -42.04 1.27 -12.12
N TYR A 93 -41.52 2.19 -12.94
CA TYR A 93 -40.12 2.60 -12.93
C TYR A 93 -39.78 3.49 -11.71
N ASP A 94 -40.17 3.08 -10.51
CA ASP A 94 -39.76 3.74 -9.26
C ASP A 94 -38.41 3.20 -8.81
N ILE A 95 -37.40 4.06 -8.84
CA ILE A 95 -36.06 3.79 -8.32
C ILE A 95 -36.13 4.00 -6.80
N VAL A 96 -36.33 2.93 -6.04
CA VAL A 96 -36.23 2.99 -4.58
C VAL A 96 -34.81 2.62 -4.17
N ALA A 97 -34.08 3.58 -3.59
CA ALA A 97 -32.79 3.31 -2.95
C ALA A 97 -33.03 2.29 -1.83
N LYS A 98 -32.38 1.13 -1.88
CA LYS A 98 -32.77 0.00 -1.02
C LYS A 98 -32.38 0.18 0.45
N ASP A 99 -31.60 1.20 0.79
CA ASP A 99 -31.14 1.46 2.17
C ASP A 99 -30.41 2.83 2.23
N PRO A 100 -31.06 3.95 2.57
CA PRO A 100 -30.42 5.27 2.55
C PRO A 100 -29.27 5.44 3.57
N GLU A 101 -29.22 4.60 4.61
CA GLU A 101 -28.15 4.60 5.63
C GLU A 101 -26.88 3.86 5.17
N LYS A 102 -26.94 3.08 4.08
CA LYS A 102 -25.76 2.45 3.45
C LYS A 102 -25.17 3.24 2.28
N ASN A 103 -25.58 4.50 2.09
CA ASN A 103 -24.95 5.46 1.19
C ASN A 103 -23.58 5.96 1.72
N ALA A 104 -22.83 5.09 2.39
CA ALA A 104 -21.55 5.41 2.97
C ALA A 104 -20.49 5.54 1.84
N PRO A 105 -19.52 6.47 1.99
CA PRO A 105 -18.32 6.48 1.17
C PRO A 105 -17.71 5.08 1.08
N ILE A 106 -17.46 4.60 -0.14
CA ILE A 106 -16.68 3.39 -0.32
C ILE A 106 -15.25 3.71 0.10
N VAL A 107 -14.79 3.08 1.17
CA VAL A 107 -13.39 3.16 1.59
C VAL A 107 -12.59 2.28 0.64
N VAL A 108 -11.87 2.91 -0.28
CA VAL A 108 -10.81 2.22 -1.02
C VAL A 108 -9.60 2.15 -0.08
N THR A 109 -9.35 0.96 0.46
CA THR A 109 -8.20 0.68 1.35
C THR A 109 -6.88 0.93 0.60
N ASN A 110 -5.84 1.40 1.31
CA ASN A 110 -4.52 1.81 0.79
C ASN A 110 -4.46 3.15 0.02
N LEU A 111 -5.48 4.00 0.12
CA LEU A 111 -5.35 5.40 -0.28
C LEU A 111 -4.65 6.21 0.81
N ARG A 112 -3.50 6.83 0.49
CA ARG A 112 -2.98 7.98 1.26
C ARG A 112 -4.03 9.10 1.22
N LYS A 113 -4.22 9.79 2.35
CA LYS A 113 -5.30 10.77 2.60
C LYS A 113 -5.04 12.17 2.03
N ASP A 114 -4.02 12.30 1.19
CA ASP A 114 -3.59 13.58 0.62
C ASP A 114 -4.24 13.76 -0.75
N ALA A 115 -4.39 15.02 -1.19
CA ALA A 115 -5.19 15.44 -2.35
C ALA A 115 -5.16 14.43 -3.51
N ASP A 116 -6.28 13.73 -3.70
CA ASP A 116 -6.49 12.81 -4.82
C ASP A 116 -7.82 13.12 -5.51
N ALA A 117 -7.90 12.83 -6.80
CA ALA A 117 -9.12 13.02 -7.60
C ALA A 117 -9.84 11.69 -7.84
N ILE A 118 -9.92 10.83 -6.81
CA ILE A 118 -10.54 9.50 -6.99
C ILE A 118 -12.00 9.62 -7.49
N GLY A 119 -12.32 8.83 -8.52
CA GLY A 119 -13.62 8.88 -9.17
C GLY A 119 -13.72 9.91 -10.31
N ILE A 120 -12.62 10.55 -10.71
CA ILE A 120 -12.58 11.32 -11.96
C ILE A 120 -12.60 10.43 -13.21
N SER A 121 -12.06 9.22 -13.09
CA SER A 121 -11.95 8.24 -14.16
C SER A 121 -12.38 6.89 -13.64
N VAL A 122 -13.43 6.35 -14.26
CA VAL A 122 -13.95 5.03 -13.96
C VAL A 122 -14.22 4.33 -15.28
N SER A 123 -13.78 3.10 -15.42
CA SER A 123 -14.11 2.23 -16.55
C SER A 123 -14.75 0.94 -16.09
N ASN A 124 -15.60 0.39 -16.95
CA ASN A 124 -16.29 -0.87 -16.72
C ASN A 124 -15.93 -1.82 -17.85
N SER A 125 -15.30 -2.95 -17.52
CA SER A 125 -15.12 -4.08 -18.43
C SER A 125 -16.15 -5.17 -18.13
N LYS A 126 -16.19 -6.23 -18.95
CA LYS A 126 -17.06 -7.38 -18.66
C LYS A 126 -16.69 -8.09 -17.36
N GLU A 127 -15.45 -7.92 -16.89
CA GLU A 127 -14.85 -8.72 -15.81
C GLU A 127 -14.64 -7.91 -14.51
N ALA A 128 -14.42 -6.60 -14.61
CA ALA A 128 -14.13 -5.74 -13.46
C ALA A 128 -14.48 -4.27 -13.73
N VAL A 129 -14.68 -3.52 -12.65
CA VAL A 129 -14.66 -2.05 -12.65
C VAL A 129 -13.28 -1.59 -12.27
N THR A 130 -12.75 -0.63 -13.02
CA THR A 130 -11.51 0.07 -12.66
C THR A 130 -11.85 1.50 -12.27
N VAL A 131 -11.44 1.93 -11.08
CA VAL A 131 -11.47 3.34 -10.68
C VAL A 131 -10.06 3.84 -10.55
N CYS A 132 -9.80 5.05 -11.04
CA CYS A 132 -8.51 5.71 -10.87
C CYS A 132 -8.62 6.99 -10.04
N ALA A 133 -7.49 7.31 -9.40
CA ALA A 133 -7.25 8.45 -8.55
C ALA A 133 -5.97 9.14 -9.03
N PRO A 134 -6.06 10.01 -10.05
CA PRO A 134 -4.95 10.86 -10.49
C PRO A 134 -4.76 12.05 -9.54
N MET A 135 -3.83 12.94 -9.89
CA MET A 135 -3.49 14.15 -9.12
C MET A 135 -2.90 13.88 -7.74
N ARG A 136 -2.28 12.71 -7.52
CA ARG A 136 -1.58 12.42 -6.27
C ARG A 136 -0.23 13.09 -6.29
N TYR A 137 -0.16 14.22 -5.60
CA TYR A 137 1.10 14.89 -5.34
C TYR A 137 1.98 14.03 -4.46
N ARG A 138 3.21 13.82 -4.89
CA ARG A 138 4.27 13.24 -4.08
C ARG A 138 5.45 14.20 -4.09
N HIS A 139 5.84 14.64 -2.91
CA HIS A 139 6.99 15.51 -2.75
C HIS A 139 8.27 14.66 -2.84
N CYS A 140 9.00 14.76 -3.95
CA CYS A 140 10.37 14.28 -4.03
C CYS A 140 11.31 15.36 -3.48
N ARG A 141 12.56 14.98 -3.19
CA ARG A 141 13.55 15.92 -2.63
C ARG A 141 13.90 17.06 -3.58
N SER A 142 13.98 16.76 -4.88
CA SER A 142 14.40 17.70 -5.93
C SER A 142 13.22 18.35 -6.66
N HIS A 143 12.03 17.74 -6.64
CA HIS A 143 10.84 18.23 -7.34
C HIS A 143 9.57 17.60 -6.76
N ASN A 144 8.40 18.10 -7.16
CA ASN A 144 7.14 17.38 -6.94
C ASN A 144 6.89 16.46 -8.14
N ILE A 145 6.38 15.26 -7.90
CA ILE A 145 5.76 14.46 -8.96
C ILE A 145 4.26 14.39 -8.73
N VAL A 146 3.53 14.28 -9.83
CA VAL A 146 2.09 14.02 -9.80
C VAL A 146 1.87 12.65 -10.41
N SER A 147 1.29 11.74 -9.64
CA SER A 147 1.03 10.37 -10.04
C SER A 147 -0.45 10.04 -9.95
N GLY A 148 -0.85 8.94 -10.56
CA GLY A 148 -2.18 8.37 -10.37
C GLY A 148 -2.14 6.90 -9.95
N SER A 149 -3.14 6.47 -9.22
CA SER A 149 -3.33 5.07 -8.81
C SER A 149 -4.66 4.55 -9.36
N CYS A 150 -4.69 3.31 -9.85
CA CYS A 150 -5.93 2.66 -10.26
C CYS A 150 -6.24 1.45 -9.39
N PHE A 151 -7.53 1.14 -9.25
CA PHE A 151 -8.05 0.08 -8.41
C PHE A 151 -9.07 -0.71 -9.20
N ASN A 152 -8.93 -2.01 -9.19
CA ASN A 152 -9.84 -2.94 -9.85
C ASN A 152 -10.76 -3.59 -8.82
N SER A 153 -12.03 -3.74 -9.19
CA SER A 153 -13.04 -4.42 -8.40
C SER A 153 -13.82 -5.39 -9.29
N LYS A 154 -13.72 -6.69 -9.00
CA LYS A 154 -14.46 -7.74 -9.71
C LYS A 154 -15.92 -7.82 -9.26
N ASP A 155 -16.22 -7.36 -8.05
CA ASP A 155 -17.53 -7.40 -7.41
C ASP A 155 -18.26 -6.04 -7.44
N PHE A 156 -17.84 -5.13 -8.33
CA PHE A 156 -18.49 -3.84 -8.56
C PHE A 156 -18.53 -2.96 -7.29
N GLY A 157 -17.39 -2.86 -6.61
CA GLY A 157 -17.09 -1.95 -5.52
C GLY A 157 -17.34 -2.48 -4.11
N GLU A 158 -17.42 -3.80 -3.91
CA GLU A 158 -17.42 -4.39 -2.55
C GLU A 158 -15.99 -4.65 -2.07
N SER A 159 -15.10 -5.09 -2.98
CA SER A 159 -13.66 -5.26 -2.73
C SER A 159 -12.82 -4.60 -3.82
N TRP A 160 -11.65 -4.09 -3.43
CA TRP A 160 -10.73 -3.36 -4.30
C TRP A 160 -9.34 -3.98 -4.23
N GLN A 161 -8.73 -4.14 -5.39
CA GLN A 161 -7.34 -4.55 -5.55
C GLN A 161 -6.59 -3.45 -6.30
N SER A 162 -5.41 -3.08 -5.83
CA SER A 162 -4.57 -2.13 -6.56
C SER A 162 -4.26 -2.69 -7.95
N ALA A 163 -4.59 -1.95 -9.00
CA ALA A 163 -4.12 -2.27 -10.34
C ALA A 163 -2.62 -1.92 -10.35
N LYS A 164 -1.75 -2.88 -10.71
CA LYS A 164 -0.29 -2.65 -10.80
C LYS A 164 -0.03 -1.32 -11.51
N PRO A 165 0.42 -0.28 -10.79
CA PRO A 165 0.71 0.99 -11.43
C PRO A 165 2.17 0.99 -11.85
N THR A 166 2.44 1.43 -13.08
CA THR A 166 3.74 2.01 -13.43
C THR A 166 3.79 3.40 -12.79
N VAL A 167 4.12 3.47 -11.50
CA VAL A 167 4.20 4.76 -10.81
C VAL A 167 5.47 5.49 -11.22
N PRO A 168 5.40 6.79 -11.51
CA PRO A 168 6.59 7.62 -11.64
C PRO A 168 7.31 7.67 -10.30
N PHE A 169 8.63 7.51 -10.34
CA PHE A 169 9.47 7.36 -9.15
C PHE A 169 10.23 8.65 -8.82
N CYS A 170 10.46 8.88 -7.52
CA CYS A 170 11.44 9.85 -7.05
C CYS A 170 12.83 9.17 -7.04
N SER A 171 13.69 9.39 -8.04
CA SER A 171 15.04 8.78 -8.07
C SER A 171 15.93 9.15 -6.86
N ASP A 172 15.54 10.18 -6.11
CA ASP A 172 16.25 10.72 -4.94
C ASP A 172 15.61 10.35 -3.58
N GLN A 173 14.80 9.28 -3.50
CA GLN A 173 14.11 8.93 -2.26
C GLN A 173 15.09 8.38 -1.20
N ALA A 174 15.08 9.00 -0.01
CA ALA A 174 15.88 8.56 1.13
C ALA A 174 15.34 7.26 1.73
N LEU A 175 16.24 6.42 2.27
CA LEU A 175 15.89 5.17 2.93
C LEU A 175 16.25 5.19 4.42
N ASP A 176 15.33 4.74 5.28
CA ASP A 176 15.64 4.21 6.62
C ASP A 176 15.55 2.66 6.54
N LEU A 177 16.68 1.97 6.66
CA LEU A 177 16.79 0.51 6.61
C LEU A 177 17.18 -0.07 7.97
N LEU A 178 16.34 -0.91 8.56
CA LEU A 178 16.65 -1.67 9.78
C LEU A 178 16.89 -3.14 9.48
N PHE A 179 18.05 -3.63 9.87
CA PHE A 179 18.32 -5.06 9.97
C PHE A 179 17.83 -5.57 11.33
N VAL A 180 17.03 -6.64 11.33
CA VAL A 180 16.50 -7.28 12.54
C VAL A 180 17.07 -8.68 12.58
N LEU A 181 18.12 -8.86 13.38
CA LEU A 181 18.98 -10.03 13.39
C LEU A 181 18.59 -10.97 14.53
N ASP A 182 18.28 -12.20 14.17
CA ASP A 182 18.17 -13.30 15.13
C ASP A 182 19.55 -13.57 15.76
N GLY A 183 19.61 -13.33 17.06
CA GLY A 183 20.76 -13.59 17.91
C GLY A 183 20.52 -14.74 18.88
N SER A 184 19.59 -15.64 18.58
CA SER A 184 19.27 -16.81 19.42
C SER A 184 20.41 -17.82 19.49
N PHE A 185 20.28 -18.80 20.40
CA PHE A 185 21.30 -19.83 20.61
C PHE A 185 21.52 -20.73 19.38
N SER A 186 20.47 -21.00 18.59
CA SER A 186 20.54 -21.88 17.41
C SER A 186 21.46 -21.36 16.32
N VAL A 187 21.56 -20.03 16.19
CA VAL A 187 22.39 -19.39 15.18
C VAL A 187 23.86 -19.77 15.42
N GLY A 188 24.38 -19.54 16.63
CA GLY A 188 25.78 -19.80 16.98
C GLY A 188 26.78 -18.78 16.41
N GLU A 189 27.88 -18.57 17.12
CA GLU A 189 28.84 -17.47 16.86
C GLU A 189 29.40 -17.46 15.43
N THR A 190 29.78 -18.63 14.90
CA THR A 190 30.34 -18.74 13.54
C THR A 190 29.34 -18.28 12.49
N ASN A 191 28.08 -18.72 12.59
CA ASN A 191 27.04 -18.35 11.64
C ASN A 191 26.61 -16.89 11.84
N PHE A 192 26.57 -16.40 13.07
CA PHE A 192 26.29 -14.98 13.33
C PHE A 192 27.36 -14.08 12.70
N GLY A 193 28.63 -14.51 12.67
CA GLY A 193 29.68 -13.88 11.88
C GLY A 193 29.36 -13.79 10.38
N LEU A 194 28.79 -14.84 9.79
CA LEU A 194 28.34 -14.84 8.39
C LEU A 194 27.18 -13.87 8.16
N VAL A 195 26.23 -13.79 9.10
CA VAL A 195 25.12 -12.82 9.06
C VAL A 195 25.67 -11.38 9.09
N LYS A 196 26.59 -11.05 10.01
CA LYS A 196 27.22 -9.73 10.09
C LYS A 196 27.94 -9.36 8.79
N ASN A 197 28.71 -10.28 8.23
CA ASN A 197 29.38 -10.08 6.94
C ASN A 197 28.39 -9.78 5.82
N TRP A 198 27.28 -10.51 5.78
CA TRP A 198 26.24 -10.31 4.78
C TRP A 198 25.50 -8.99 4.95
N VAL A 199 25.19 -8.58 6.19
CA VAL A 199 24.59 -7.27 6.51
C VAL A 199 25.50 -6.14 6.00
N VAL A 200 26.80 -6.21 6.28
CA VAL A 200 27.79 -5.24 5.77
C VAL A 200 27.82 -5.24 4.25
N ALA A 201 27.80 -6.42 3.60
CA ALA A 201 27.81 -6.53 2.14
C ALA A 201 26.57 -5.90 1.49
N LEU A 202 25.38 -6.10 2.08
CA LEU A 202 24.16 -5.47 1.60
C LEU A 202 24.16 -3.96 1.87
N ALA A 203 24.62 -3.53 3.05
CA ALA A 203 24.73 -2.12 3.43
C ALA A 203 25.59 -1.30 2.43
N LYS A 204 26.64 -1.90 1.84
CA LYS A 204 27.46 -1.26 0.79
C LYS A 204 26.67 -0.84 -0.45
N SER A 205 25.47 -1.37 -0.64
CA SER A 205 24.61 -1.03 -1.78
C SER A 205 23.82 0.27 -1.61
N PHE A 206 23.85 0.88 -0.43
CA PHE A 206 23.10 2.08 -0.05
C PHE A 206 24.05 3.25 0.27
N ASP A 207 23.59 4.47 0.05
CA ASP A 207 24.38 5.70 0.23
C ASP A 207 24.21 6.24 1.67
N ILE A 208 24.81 5.54 2.63
CA ILE A 208 24.75 5.86 4.08
C ILE A 208 25.32 7.26 4.37
N GLU A 209 26.32 7.67 3.58
CA GLU A 209 27.02 8.94 3.76
C GLU A 209 26.18 10.14 3.32
N LYS A 210 25.10 9.90 2.58
CA LYS A 210 24.15 10.91 2.16
C LYS A 210 22.75 10.60 2.68
N GLN A 211 21.88 10.12 1.79
CA GLN A 211 20.44 10.06 2.02
C GLN A 211 19.97 8.85 2.81
N ASP A 212 20.76 7.77 2.87
CA ASP A 212 20.32 6.53 3.50
C ASP A 212 20.76 6.48 4.97
N ASN A 213 19.91 5.91 5.81
CA ASN A 213 20.22 5.56 7.19
C ASN A 213 20.09 4.06 7.30
N ILE A 214 21.06 3.45 7.96
CA ILE A 214 21.01 2.03 8.30
C ILE A 214 21.11 1.89 9.81
N GLY A 215 20.35 0.96 10.36
CA GLY A 215 20.46 0.52 11.75
C GLY A 215 20.37 -0.99 11.88
N ILE A 216 20.71 -1.48 13.05
CA ILE A 216 20.77 -2.90 13.38
C ILE A 216 20.12 -3.11 14.75
N ILE A 217 19.14 -4.01 14.77
CA ILE A 217 18.57 -4.59 15.98
C ILE A 217 19.06 -6.04 16.04
N GLN A 218 19.52 -6.46 17.21
CA GLN A 218 19.71 -7.87 17.52
C GLN A 218 18.67 -8.29 18.55
N TYR A 219 17.97 -9.39 18.27
CA TYR A 219 16.94 -9.93 19.15
C TYR A 219 17.20 -11.38 19.51
N SER A 220 16.78 -11.78 20.72
CA SER A 220 16.67 -13.17 21.11
C SER A 220 15.52 -13.37 22.10
N HIS A 221 15.72 -13.04 23.38
CA HIS A 221 14.71 -13.23 24.43
C HIS A 221 13.97 -11.95 24.78
N TRP A 222 12.74 -12.11 25.28
CA TRP A 222 11.97 -11.02 25.85
C TRP A 222 11.51 -11.37 27.26
N TYR A 223 11.77 -10.46 28.19
CA TYR A 223 11.28 -10.57 29.57
C TYR A 223 10.00 -9.74 29.75
N PRO A 224 8.85 -10.36 30.08
CA PRO A 224 7.65 -9.64 30.44
C PRO A 224 7.88 -8.65 31.59
N GLY A 225 7.29 -7.46 31.50
CA GLY A 225 7.40 -6.42 32.52
C GLY A 225 8.69 -5.60 32.48
N VAL A 226 9.66 -5.94 31.61
CA VAL A 226 10.86 -5.14 31.39
C VAL A 226 10.66 -4.22 30.18
N PRO A 227 10.84 -2.88 30.31
CA PRO A 227 10.73 -1.96 29.17
C PRO A 227 11.73 -2.30 28.06
N TYR A 228 11.37 -2.06 26.80
CA TYR A 228 12.25 -2.36 25.65
C TYR A 228 13.65 -1.73 25.74
N SER A 229 13.78 -0.54 26.33
CA SER A 229 15.07 0.13 26.53
C SER A 229 15.98 -0.57 27.56
N GLN A 230 15.43 -1.48 28.36
CA GLN A 230 16.13 -2.22 29.41
C GLN A 230 16.17 -3.73 29.13
N GLN A 231 15.62 -4.18 27.99
CA GLN A 231 15.65 -5.58 27.61
C GLN A 231 17.10 -6.02 27.33
N PRO A 232 17.62 -7.04 28.03
CA PRO A 232 19.01 -7.48 27.84
C PRO A 232 19.23 -8.16 26.49
N TYR A 233 18.18 -8.74 25.89
CA TYR A 233 18.26 -9.52 24.65
C TYR A 233 17.43 -8.94 23.48
N MET A 234 17.10 -7.65 23.53
CA MET A 234 16.39 -6.91 22.46
C MET A 234 17.10 -5.57 22.22
N LYS A 235 18.31 -5.63 21.65
CA LYS A 235 19.21 -4.47 21.61
C LYS A 235 19.15 -3.75 20.27
N THR A 236 19.13 -2.43 20.32
CA THR A 236 19.56 -1.58 19.21
C THR A 236 21.08 -1.55 19.19
N GLU A 237 21.68 -2.40 18.36
CA GLU A 237 23.14 -2.46 18.21
C GLU A 237 23.66 -1.24 17.44
N VAL A 238 22.87 -0.78 16.46
CA VAL A 238 23.14 0.43 15.68
C VAL A 238 21.84 1.22 15.52
N PRO A 239 21.68 2.38 16.18
CA PRO A 239 20.54 3.26 15.96
C PRO A 239 20.51 3.80 14.53
N LEU A 240 19.29 3.96 13.99
CA LEU A 240 19.09 4.51 12.64
C LEU A 240 19.76 5.88 12.49
N GLY A 241 20.62 6.01 11.47
CA GLY A 241 21.22 7.29 11.10
C GLY A 241 22.36 7.75 12.00
N LEU A 242 22.72 6.99 13.03
CA LEU A 242 23.82 7.34 13.94
C LEU A 242 25.17 7.37 13.21
N TYR A 243 25.42 6.39 12.35
CA TYR A 243 26.67 6.30 11.59
C TYR A 243 26.47 6.75 10.15
N LYS A 244 27.06 7.91 9.82
CA LYS A 244 27.09 8.51 8.47
C LYS A 244 28.40 8.27 7.72
N ASN A 245 29.22 7.35 8.21
CA ASN A 245 30.44 6.91 7.56
C ASN A 245 30.40 5.39 7.44
N PHE A 246 30.57 4.87 6.22
CA PHE A 246 30.42 3.44 5.97
C PHE A 246 31.46 2.61 6.74
N THR A 247 32.72 3.04 6.77
CA THR A 247 33.80 2.32 7.47
C THR A 247 33.53 2.23 8.98
N LEU A 248 32.98 3.27 9.59
CA LEU A 248 32.60 3.24 11.00
C LEU A 248 31.40 2.31 11.24
N PHE A 249 30.38 2.36 10.37
CA PHE A 249 29.25 1.42 10.40
C PHE A 249 29.75 -0.03 10.31
N GLU A 250 30.62 -0.35 9.35
CA GLU A 250 31.20 -1.69 9.17
C GLU A 250 31.94 -2.14 10.44
N LYS A 251 32.78 -1.28 11.03
CA LYS A 251 33.51 -1.60 12.27
C LYS A 251 32.56 -1.92 13.42
N ILE A 252 31.51 -1.13 13.62
CA ILE A 252 30.56 -1.33 14.72
C ILE A 252 29.72 -2.59 14.47
N ALA A 253 29.20 -2.75 13.25
CA ALA A 253 28.42 -3.93 12.86
C ALA A 253 29.21 -5.23 13.07
N GLN A 254 30.50 -5.24 12.74
CA GLN A 254 31.36 -6.42 12.93
C GLN A 254 31.66 -6.74 14.41
N ASN A 255 31.62 -5.74 15.28
CA ASN A 255 31.87 -5.91 16.71
C ASN A 255 30.65 -6.37 17.52
N ILE A 256 29.48 -6.51 16.90
CA ILE A 256 28.28 -7.04 17.56
C ILE A 256 28.54 -8.49 18.00
N SER A 257 28.34 -8.78 19.28
CA SER A 257 28.45 -10.13 19.86
C SER A 257 27.11 -10.84 19.82
N LEU A 258 27.12 -12.16 19.63
CA LEU A 258 25.90 -12.97 19.71
C LEU A 258 25.34 -12.93 21.13
N GLN A 259 24.02 -12.83 21.22
CA GLN A 259 23.31 -12.80 22.50
C GLN A 259 23.00 -14.20 23.05
N GLY A 260 22.60 -15.14 22.21
CA GLY A 260 22.09 -16.46 22.58
C GLY A 260 20.71 -16.39 23.23
N PHE A 261 20.21 -17.54 23.70
CA PHE A 261 18.88 -17.78 24.31
C PHE A 261 17.79 -18.21 23.29
N THR A 262 16.60 -17.61 23.34
CA THR A 262 15.38 -18.02 22.60
C THR A 262 15.13 -17.18 21.34
N THR A 263 13.98 -17.32 20.69
CA THR A 263 13.64 -16.60 19.44
C THR A 263 12.30 -15.86 19.53
N TYR A 264 12.26 -14.70 20.18
CA TYR A 264 11.04 -13.86 20.35
C TYR A 264 10.87 -12.86 19.20
N THR A 265 10.52 -13.38 18.03
CA THR A 265 10.40 -12.59 16.81
C THR A 265 9.26 -11.56 16.87
N ALA A 266 8.10 -11.90 17.44
CA ALA A 266 6.98 -10.95 17.48
C ALA A 266 7.34 -9.69 18.30
N HIS A 267 8.03 -9.87 19.43
CA HIS A 267 8.54 -8.75 20.22
C HIS A 267 9.65 -7.96 19.51
N ALA A 268 10.46 -8.60 18.68
CA ALA A 268 11.44 -7.93 17.83
C ALA A 268 10.78 -7.03 16.77
N LEU A 269 9.64 -7.44 16.21
CA LEU A 269 8.85 -6.61 15.29
C LEU A 269 8.33 -5.34 15.99
N ASN A 270 7.80 -5.47 17.21
CA ASN A 270 7.35 -4.32 17.99
C ASN A 270 8.52 -3.38 18.34
N LYS A 271 9.69 -3.94 18.68
CA LYS A 271 10.92 -3.16 18.90
C LYS A 271 11.36 -2.41 17.64
N THR A 272 11.19 -3.01 16.46
CA THR A 272 11.52 -2.39 15.18
C THR A 272 10.70 -1.12 14.95
N VAL A 273 9.40 -1.14 15.27
CA VAL A 273 8.56 0.06 15.21
C VAL A 273 9.09 1.17 16.12
N LEU A 274 9.49 0.83 17.35
CA LEU A 274 10.03 1.82 18.30
C LEU A 274 11.32 2.45 17.78
N ASP A 275 12.21 1.68 17.15
CA ASP A 275 13.47 2.20 16.61
C ASP A 275 13.27 3.05 15.37
N PHE A 276 12.29 2.71 14.53
CA PHE A 276 11.86 3.60 13.47
C PHE A 276 11.28 4.91 14.04
N MET A 277 10.40 4.84 15.04
CA MET A 277 9.80 6.03 15.67
C MET A 277 10.84 6.95 16.35
N ALA A 278 11.97 6.39 16.79
CA ALA A 278 13.07 7.16 17.34
C ALA A 278 13.86 7.97 16.28
N SER A 279 13.74 7.62 14.99
CA SER A 279 14.30 8.39 13.88
C SER A 279 13.52 9.70 13.70
N GLU A 280 14.21 10.84 13.64
CA GLU A 280 13.59 12.14 13.32
C GLU A 280 12.88 12.12 11.96
N ARG A 281 13.26 11.19 11.08
CA ARG A 281 12.71 11.03 9.74
C ARG A 281 11.50 10.10 9.69
N PHE A 282 11.03 9.58 10.83
CA PHE A 282 9.91 8.64 10.85
C PHE A 282 8.65 9.20 10.19
N MET A 283 8.31 10.46 10.48
CA MET A 283 7.14 11.10 9.89
C MET A 283 7.40 11.69 8.49
N HIS A 284 8.62 11.60 7.98
CA HIS A 284 8.97 12.15 6.67
C HIS A 284 8.42 11.24 5.56
N GLU A 285 7.53 11.80 4.75
CA GLU A 285 6.86 11.07 3.68
C GLU A 285 7.76 10.69 2.51
N ASN A 286 8.88 11.41 2.35
CA ASN A 286 9.90 11.16 1.33
C ASN A 286 10.97 10.15 1.78
N VAL A 287 10.79 9.50 2.93
CA VAL A 287 11.70 8.48 3.47
C VAL A 287 11.00 7.12 3.47
N THR A 288 11.49 6.19 2.64
CA THR A 288 11.00 4.81 2.67
C THR A 288 11.58 4.09 3.87
N LYS A 289 10.73 3.34 4.59
CA LYS A 289 11.12 2.57 5.76
C LYS A 289 11.12 1.10 5.37
N VAL A 290 12.26 0.44 5.52
CA VAL A 290 12.41 -0.97 5.18
C VAL A 290 13.00 -1.70 6.37
N MET A 291 12.41 -2.82 6.76
CA MET A 291 13.07 -3.77 7.65
C MET A 291 13.39 -5.08 6.93
N ILE A 292 14.50 -5.69 7.31
CA ILE A 292 14.90 -7.02 6.88
C ILE A 292 15.05 -7.89 8.13
N LEU A 293 14.11 -8.81 8.32
CA LEU A 293 14.21 -9.87 9.33
C LEU A 293 15.13 -10.98 8.82
N ILE A 294 16.07 -11.43 9.64
CA ILE A 294 16.93 -12.58 9.37
C ILE A 294 16.80 -13.55 10.54
N THR A 295 16.35 -14.78 10.30
CA THR A 295 16.15 -15.79 11.34
C THR A 295 16.49 -17.20 10.84
N ASP A 296 16.94 -18.05 11.76
CA ASP A 296 17.26 -19.46 11.48
C ASP A 296 16.25 -20.45 12.08
N GLY A 297 15.22 -19.94 12.75
CA GLY A 297 14.30 -20.76 13.53
C GLY A 297 12.86 -20.26 13.54
N ARG A 298 12.06 -20.99 14.32
CA ARG A 298 10.66 -20.67 14.61
C ARG A 298 10.59 -19.63 15.71
N ALA A 299 9.68 -18.68 15.60
CA ALA A 299 9.35 -17.78 16.69
C ALA A 299 8.74 -18.52 17.90
N ASP A 300 9.29 -18.32 19.09
CA ASP A 300 8.76 -18.84 20.36
C ASP A 300 7.47 -18.10 20.78
N ASP A 301 7.31 -16.86 20.34
CA ASP A 301 6.14 -16.01 20.54
C ASP A 301 5.22 -15.95 19.29
N ALA A 302 5.15 -17.07 18.55
CA ALA A 302 4.41 -17.15 17.28
C ALA A 302 2.92 -16.76 17.38
N ILE A 303 2.31 -16.85 18.56
CA ILE A 303 0.91 -16.45 18.80
C ILE A 303 0.68 -14.95 18.54
N ASP A 304 1.69 -14.11 18.81
CA ASP A 304 1.64 -12.65 18.66
C ASP A 304 2.26 -12.18 17.34
N LEU A 305 2.76 -13.11 16.51
CA LEU A 305 3.50 -12.78 15.30
C LEU A 305 2.62 -12.05 14.28
N TYR A 306 1.37 -12.50 14.11
CA TYR A 306 0.44 -11.89 13.15
C TYR A 306 0.11 -10.43 13.54
N SER A 307 -0.25 -10.19 14.81
CA SER A 307 -0.60 -8.86 15.30
C SER A 307 0.60 -7.92 15.27
N SER A 308 1.79 -8.40 15.63
CA SER A 308 3.02 -7.61 15.60
C SER A 308 3.47 -7.29 14.17
N ALA A 309 3.36 -8.24 13.23
CA ALA A 309 3.63 -7.99 11.83
C ALA A 309 2.63 -7.01 11.21
N GLU A 310 1.36 -7.09 11.58
CA GLU A 310 0.34 -6.12 11.17
C GLU A 310 0.63 -4.73 11.72
N TYR A 311 1.07 -4.64 12.98
CA TYR A 311 1.48 -3.38 13.57
C TYR A 311 2.63 -2.75 12.78
N VAL A 312 3.70 -3.48 12.46
CA VAL A 312 4.81 -2.99 11.61
C VAL A 312 4.29 -2.45 10.28
N ARG A 313 3.45 -3.20 9.56
CA ARG A 313 2.92 -2.78 8.25
C ARG A 313 2.01 -1.56 8.37
N SER A 314 1.22 -1.46 9.44
CA SER A 314 0.35 -0.30 9.69
C SER A 314 1.12 1.01 9.83
N GLN A 315 2.41 0.94 10.18
CA GLN A 315 3.33 2.08 10.26
C GLN A 315 3.99 2.43 8.90
N GLY A 316 3.59 1.77 7.81
CA GLY A 316 4.15 2.00 6.48
C GLY A 316 5.58 1.47 6.31
N ILE A 317 5.99 0.50 7.14
CA ILE A 317 7.28 -0.16 7.04
C ILE A 317 7.17 -1.33 6.07
N ILE A 318 8.03 -1.36 5.05
CA ILE A 318 8.14 -2.46 4.09
C ILE A 318 8.98 -3.57 4.73
N THR A 319 8.42 -4.77 4.78
CA THR A 319 9.00 -5.91 5.47
C THR A 319 9.55 -6.95 4.49
N PHE A 320 10.83 -7.30 4.66
CA PHE A 320 11.47 -8.46 4.04
C PHE A 320 11.79 -9.50 5.11
N ALA A 321 11.63 -10.77 4.79
CA ALA A 321 11.94 -11.87 5.71
C ALA A 321 12.88 -12.87 5.05
N ILE A 322 13.96 -13.20 5.75
CA ILE A 322 14.99 -14.15 5.32
C ILE A 322 15.02 -15.31 6.31
N GLY A 323 14.66 -16.50 5.84
CA GLY A 323 14.82 -17.75 6.58
C GLY A 323 16.11 -18.47 6.20
N ILE A 324 16.81 -19.00 7.19
CA ILE A 324 18.03 -19.78 6.99
C ILE A 324 17.82 -21.19 7.56
N GLY A 325 18.08 -22.22 6.74
CA GLY A 325 17.94 -23.61 7.14
C GLY A 325 16.50 -24.11 7.14
N ASN A 326 16.29 -25.29 7.76
CA ASN A 326 15.04 -26.03 7.69
C ASN A 326 14.13 -25.85 8.92
N SER A 327 14.62 -25.15 9.96
CA SER A 327 13.87 -24.93 11.20
C SER A 327 12.90 -23.75 11.11
N VAL A 328 13.02 -22.95 10.06
CA VAL A 328 12.14 -21.80 9.79
C VAL A 328 10.83 -22.29 9.19
N LEU A 329 9.72 -21.74 9.69
CA LEU A 329 8.41 -21.98 9.10
C LEU A 329 8.12 -20.92 8.04
N ARG A 330 7.99 -21.35 6.78
CA ARG A 330 7.69 -20.45 5.66
C ARG A 330 6.45 -19.58 5.91
N ASP A 331 5.41 -20.13 6.52
CA ASP A 331 4.19 -19.39 6.90
C ASP A 331 4.50 -18.19 7.83
N GLN A 332 5.44 -18.34 8.76
CA GLN A 332 5.87 -17.24 9.63
C GLN A 332 6.59 -16.15 8.83
N LEU A 333 7.48 -16.53 7.90
CA LEU A 333 8.14 -15.57 7.01
C LEU A 333 7.13 -14.81 6.14
N GLN A 334 6.13 -15.50 5.60
CA GLN A 334 5.06 -14.89 4.80
C GLN A 334 4.21 -13.91 5.63
N ILE A 335 3.86 -14.28 6.87
CA ILE A 335 3.15 -13.39 7.80
C ILE A 335 3.97 -12.13 8.08
N VAL A 336 5.27 -12.27 8.34
CA VAL A 336 6.16 -11.12 8.58
C VAL A 336 6.30 -10.25 7.33
N ALA A 337 6.65 -10.84 6.20
CA ALA A 337 6.98 -10.11 4.98
C ALA A 337 5.75 -9.51 4.27
N ASN A 338 4.63 -10.22 4.25
CA ASN A 338 3.47 -9.91 3.39
C ASN A 338 2.15 -9.79 4.15
N GLY A 339 2.08 -10.24 5.40
CA GLY A 339 0.84 -10.22 6.19
C GLY A 339 -0.22 -11.22 5.75
N LYS A 340 0.11 -12.07 4.78
CA LYS A 340 -0.80 -13.02 4.18
C LYS A 340 -0.06 -14.30 3.80
N LEU A 341 -0.68 -15.43 4.11
CA LEU A 341 -0.20 -16.74 3.68
C LEU A 341 -0.30 -16.92 2.16
N GLY A 342 0.66 -17.63 1.59
CA GLY A 342 0.73 -17.92 0.15
C GLY A 342 1.22 -16.77 -0.73
N GLU A 343 1.70 -15.67 -0.15
CA GLU A 343 2.41 -14.62 -0.88
C GLU A 343 3.90 -14.64 -0.51
N ASP A 344 4.77 -14.68 -1.52
CA ASP A 344 6.23 -14.85 -1.34
C ASP A 344 7.04 -13.66 -1.87
N THR A 345 6.41 -12.54 -2.22
CA THR A 345 7.05 -11.42 -2.95
C THR A 345 8.26 -10.82 -2.24
N ARG A 346 8.32 -10.90 -0.90
CA ARG A 346 9.41 -10.41 -0.05
C ARG A 346 9.96 -11.47 0.93
N VAL A 347 9.75 -12.75 0.60
CA VAL A 347 10.26 -13.89 1.37
C VAL A 347 11.46 -14.49 0.65
N PHE A 348 12.56 -14.65 1.38
CA PHE A 348 13.79 -15.25 0.88
C PHE A 348 14.18 -16.39 1.80
N GLU A 349 14.64 -17.50 1.23
CA GLU A 349 15.08 -18.65 2.00
C GLU A 349 16.41 -19.16 1.43
N VAL A 350 17.31 -19.54 2.33
CA VAL A 350 18.58 -20.18 1.99
C VAL A 350 18.78 -21.40 2.88
N THR A 351 19.44 -22.44 2.36
CA THR A 351 19.62 -23.70 3.10
C THR A 351 20.69 -23.60 4.19
N THR A 352 21.69 -22.73 4.01
CA THR A 352 22.79 -22.52 4.96
C THR A 352 23.17 -21.04 5.04
N PHE A 353 23.81 -20.65 6.15
CA PHE A 353 24.33 -19.28 6.33
C PHE A 353 25.35 -18.89 5.26
N THR A 354 26.14 -19.83 4.74
CA THR A 354 27.10 -19.57 3.66
C THR A 354 26.41 -19.22 2.33
N SER A 355 25.16 -19.65 2.14
CA SER A 355 24.36 -19.36 0.95
C SER A 355 23.68 -18.00 0.97
N LEU A 356 23.78 -17.20 2.05
CA LEU A 356 23.21 -15.85 2.11
C LEU A 356 23.64 -14.95 0.93
N ASN A 357 24.85 -15.14 0.42
CA ASN A 357 25.35 -14.38 -0.73
C ASN A 357 24.59 -14.67 -2.04
N SER A 358 23.91 -15.83 -2.17
CA SER A 358 23.16 -16.16 -3.39
C SER A 358 21.91 -15.29 -3.57
N ILE A 359 21.32 -14.80 -2.47
CA ILE A 359 20.13 -13.94 -2.50
C ILE A 359 20.46 -12.45 -2.49
N LEU A 360 21.72 -12.07 -2.32
CA LEU A 360 22.14 -10.67 -2.14
C LEU A 360 21.70 -9.78 -3.32
N SER A 361 21.92 -10.23 -4.56
CA SER A 361 21.55 -9.48 -5.77
C SER A 361 20.04 -9.37 -5.93
N LEU A 362 19.30 -10.48 -5.72
CA LEU A 362 17.84 -10.53 -5.83
C LEU A 362 17.17 -9.66 -4.76
N LEU A 363 17.64 -9.73 -3.52
CA LEU A 363 17.13 -8.91 -2.43
C LEU A 363 17.41 -7.43 -2.68
N ARG A 364 18.64 -7.08 -3.08
CA ARG A 364 18.99 -5.71 -3.46
C ARG A 364 18.04 -5.16 -4.53
N SER A 365 17.80 -5.94 -5.59
CA SER A 365 16.88 -5.56 -6.66
C SER A 365 15.45 -5.43 -6.17
N SER A 366 15.01 -6.31 -5.26
CA SER A 366 13.64 -6.27 -4.70
C SER A 366 13.44 -5.08 -3.76
N ILE A 367 14.46 -4.72 -2.96
CA ILE A 367 14.45 -3.50 -2.15
C ILE A 367 14.38 -2.29 -3.08
N LYS A 368 15.25 -2.21 -4.10
CA LYS A 368 15.21 -1.13 -5.09
C LYS A 368 13.86 -1.01 -5.78
N GLN A 369 13.27 -2.12 -6.22
CA GLN A 369 11.93 -2.12 -6.80
C GLN A 369 10.86 -1.64 -5.81
N SER A 370 11.03 -1.94 -4.52
CA SER A 370 10.15 -1.45 -3.45
C SER A 370 10.35 0.04 -3.15
N LEU A 371 11.55 0.58 -3.38
CA LEU A 371 11.81 2.02 -3.38
C LEU A 371 11.17 2.66 -4.61
N GLU A 372 11.41 2.07 -5.78
CA GLU A 372 11.03 2.54 -7.11
C GLU A 372 9.50 2.54 -7.34
N GLY A 373 8.76 1.64 -6.67
CA GLY A 373 7.42 1.27 -7.08
C GLY A 373 7.48 0.44 -8.37
N GLY A 374 6.65 -0.59 -8.49
CA GLY A 374 6.75 -1.58 -9.59
C GLY A 374 6.89 -0.99 -11.00
N ASP A 375 7.71 -1.67 -11.81
CA ASP A 375 8.13 -1.39 -13.20
C ASP A 375 8.44 0.08 -13.53
N SER A 376 9.73 0.41 -13.44
CA SER A 376 10.31 1.68 -13.87
C SER A 376 10.10 1.89 -15.39
N LEU A 377 9.33 2.91 -15.74
CA LEU A 377 9.55 3.69 -16.95
C LEU A 377 9.85 5.11 -16.49
N SER A 378 11.13 5.47 -16.57
CA SER A 378 11.73 6.78 -16.21
C SER A 378 11.22 7.97 -17.03
N GLN A 379 10.13 7.83 -17.79
CA GLN A 379 9.58 8.88 -18.66
C GLN A 379 8.22 9.43 -18.18
N LEU A 380 7.71 9.00 -17.03
CA LEU A 380 6.36 9.35 -16.59
C LEU A 380 6.30 10.28 -15.38
N GLU A 381 7.31 11.10 -15.06
CA GLU A 381 7.33 11.97 -13.86
C GLU A 381 6.07 12.87 -13.65
N TYR A 382 5.29 13.09 -14.72
CA TYR A 382 3.97 13.76 -14.72
C TYR A 382 2.86 12.93 -15.39
N GLY A 383 3.06 11.63 -15.56
CA GLY A 383 2.09 10.69 -16.07
C GLY A 383 0.97 10.52 -15.05
N GLU A 384 -0.11 11.26 -15.23
CA GLU A 384 -1.36 11.10 -14.47
C GLU A 384 -2.05 9.79 -14.86
N ASN A 385 -1.40 8.67 -14.53
CA ASN A 385 -1.89 7.34 -14.87
C ASN A 385 -3.31 7.16 -14.31
N GLY A 386 -4.22 6.79 -15.21
CA GLY A 386 -5.63 6.69 -14.87
C GLY A 386 -6.43 7.98 -14.99
N PHE A 387 -5.89 9.08 -15.53
CA PHE A 387 -6.71 10.23 -15.96
C PHE A 387 -7.81 9.82 -16.96
N SER A 388 -7.52 8.81 -17.78
CA SER A 388 -8.51 8.05 -18.56
C SER A 388 -8.25 6.55 -18.39
N SER A 389 -9.31 5.76 -18.23
CA SER A 389 -9.24 4.31 -17.95
C SER A 389 -9.83 3.44 -19.08
N ASN A 390 -9.99 4.01 -20.27
CA ASN A 390 -10.68 3.34 -21.37
C ASN A 390 -9.76 2.30 -22.08
N GLN A 391 -10.06 1.00 -21.93
CA GLN A 391 -9.25 -0.11 -22.47
C GLN A 391 -9.11 -0.10 -24.01
N GLN A 392 -9.99 0.60 -24.74
CA GLN A 392 -9.90 0.72 -26.21
C GLN A 392 -9.06 1.93 -26.68
N ALA A 393 -8.88 2.97 -25.86
CA ALA A 393 -8.22 4.21 -26.29
C ALA A 393 -6.69 4.12 -26.23
N VAL A 394 -6.13 3.28 -25.36
CA VAL A 394 -4.67 3.21 -25.12
C VAL A 394 -3.92 2.61 -26.32
N ARG A 395 -4.58 1.84 -27.19
CA ARG A 395 -3.96 1.32 -28.43
C ARG A 395 -3.79 2.36 -29.53
N ALA A 396 -4.46 3.51 -29.46
CA ALA A 396 -4.44 4.51 -30.53
C ALA A 396 -3.33 5.57 -30.37
N LEU A 397 -2.78 5.74 -29.16
CA LEU A 397 -1.78 6.78 -28.86
C LEU A 397 -0.32 6.30 -28.91
N LEU A 398 -0.07 5.00 -29.12
CA LEU A 398 1.27 4.43 -29.26
C LEU A 398 1.67 4.15 -30.73
N LEU A 399 0.92 4.68 -31.70
CA LEU A 399 1.16 4.48 -33.14
C LEU A 399 1.38 5.79 -33.92
N TYR A 400 1.82 6.86 -33.26
CA TYR A 400 2.33 8.06 -33.93
C TYR A 400 3.69 8.48 -33.39
#